data_AF-A0A0K0XZP5-F1
#
_entry.id   AF-A0A0K0XZP5-F1
#
_cell.length_a   1.000
_cell.length_b   1.000
_cell.length_c   1.000
_cell.angle_alpha   90.00
_cell.angle_beta   90.00
_cell.angle_gamma   90.00
#
_symmetry.space_group_name_H-M   'P 1'
#
loop_
_entity.id
_entity.type
_entity.pdbx_description
1 polymer ?
#
loop_
_entity_poly.entity_id
_entity_poly.type
_entity_poly.pdbx_seq_one_letter_code
_entity_poly.pdbx_strand_id
1 'polypeptide(L)'
;MSSSMRIPAISAAILAASFFTGSPASALSPPPPEPTSALVQFYMATGGEDWKRNDGWLDSSVPMCDWYGVVCNNEFGSPVFSGLSLPDNNLSGSINDLDLIHFMFERLDLSGNALTGSLDRIPFWISFVDLSRNFLGGSLPEVTAGRLIGTLPPDYFHGLSYLNLSGNEFRGEVPADWDRMALSVLDLSNNQLEGGIENAFAAIRKANGGELYLQDNLFGGTLSPTVASTTLWETDLPASGGGLNLCWNDLIVEDEGLVDFIDRHHVAGPGWQGCLNRERVAIDASVSGSWFSPARSGEGVSLMLLDNGAPLVYSFTYDRDGEQLWFFEVGRSGEKHLNWPTLIETRGDFNVGLRMVEDEPALRSVARLRMDRLGDGVMQFERVFLDYSGCPPFDGLPPEEGDPIPLPCPVSSISDRSPQIQLTRLAGTRCDNQAQMQWTSGAWFSPERSGEGFIIEALSDDRAVVYWFTYTADGSGQQVWLTGDGRFDGERLRIETLYQPTGGVYGPGFESGDIVLSDWGSLELNFGDESSVEAAFASSRSEFGSGQFSLVRLAQPMLASCD
;
A
#
# COMPACT_ATOMS: atom_id res chain seq x y z
N MET A 1 62.94 -21.69 73.63
CA MET A 1 62.90 -20.22 73.70
C MET A 1 62.40 -19.74 72.33
N SER A 2 61.09 -19.72 72.11
CA SER A 2 60.15 -18.63 72.41
C SER A 2 60.22 -17.49 71.39
N SER A 3 59.22 -17.45 70.49
CA SER A 3 58.31 -16.32 70.19
C SER A 3 57.77 -16.53 68.76
N SER A 4 56.48 -16.61 68.45
CA SER A 4 55.25 -15.91 68.87
C SER A 4 55.13 -14.45 68.42
N MET A 5 54.11 -14.26 67.57
CA MET A 5 53.09 -13.18 67.62
C MET A 5 53.34 -11.81 66.97
N ARG A 6 52.58 -11.61 65.88
CA ARG A 6 51.52 -10.59 65.61
C ARG A 6 51.79 -9.07 65.76
N ILE A 7 51.58 -8.38 64.61
CA ILE A 7 50.79 -7.14 64.29
C ILE A 7 50.99 -5.89 65.19
N PRO A 8 51.16 -4.66 64.63
CA PRO A 8 50.00 -3.80 64.35
C PRO A 8 50.07 -2.96 63.05
N ALA A 9 48.89 -2.58 62.54
CA ALA A 9 48.68 -1.54 61.55
C ALA A 9 48.43 -0.19 62.25
N ILE A 10 49.01 0.93 61.76
CA ILE A 10 48.55 2.31 62.05
C ILE A 10 48.86 3.26 60.86
N SER A 11 47.78 3.90 60.37
CA SER A 11 47.54 5.25 59.83
C SER A 11 48.48 5.99 58.83
N ALA A 12 47.87 6.29 57.68
CA ALA A 12 47.59 7.61 57.06
C ALA A 12 48.68 8.68 56.81
N ALA A 13 48.73 9.05 55.51
CA ALA A 13 48.92 10.38 54.89
C ALA A 13 50.34 10.99 54.75
N ILE A 14 50.76 11.28 53.51
CA ILE A 14 50.85 12.63 52.91
C ILE A 14 51.46 12.56 51.48
N LEU A 15 50.92 13.44 50.62
CA LEU A 15 51.26 13.78 49.24
C LEU A 15 52.75 13.73 48.84
N ALA A 16 52.99 13.27 47.60
CA ALA A 16 53.91 13.92 46.69
C ALA A 16 53.38 13.83 45.25
N ALA A 17 53.08 14.99 44.68
CA ALA A 17 52.70 15.18 43.29
C ALA A 17 53.88 14.90 42.35
N SER A 18 53.60 14.38 41.16
CA SER A 18 54.47 14.53 39.99
C SER A 18 53.57 14.81 38.79
N PHE A 19 53.75 16.00 38.23
CA PHE A 19 53.14 16.48 37.01
C PHE A 19 54.00 16.15 35.78
N PHE A 20 53.33 16.23 34.62
CA PHE A 20 53.81 16.26 33.23
C PHE A 20 53.86 14.89 32.55
N THR A 21 53.20 14.64 31.41
CA THR A 21 52.67 15.52 30.36
C THR A 21 51.43 14.89 29.68
N GLY A 22 50.47 15.72 29.31
CA GLY A 22 49.30 15.31 28.53
C GLY A 22 49.63 14.93 27.08
N SER A 23 48.81 14.05 26.53
CA SER A 23 48.44 14.03 25.11
C SER A 23 46.99 14.51 25.00
N PRO A 24 46.59 15.22 23.94
CA PRO A 24 45.22 15.71 23.83
C PRO A 24 44.31 14.50 23.67
N ALA A 25 43.36 14.36 24.59
CA ALA A 25 42.21 13.50 24.36
C ALA A 25 41.52 14.00 23.09
N SER A 26 41.53 13.19 22.05
CA SER A 26 40.55 13.30 20.97
C SER A 26 39.18 13.38 21.63
N ALA A 27 38.42 14.42 21.31
CA ALA A 27 37.05 14.57 21.79
C ALA A 27 36.29 13.30 21.41
N LEU A 28 36.05 12.44 22.40
CA LEU A 28 35.12 11.33 22.27
C LEU A 28 33.75 11.98 22.12
N SER A 29 33.06 11.68 21.02
CA SER A 29 31.66 12.05 20.83
C SER A 29 30.84 11.63 22.06
N PRO A 30 29.80 12.39 22.46
CA PRO A 30 28.94 12.00 23.56
C PRO A 30 28.35 10.59 23.31
N PRO A 31 28.14 9.79 24.36
CA PRO A 31 27.44 8.51 24.21
C PRO A 31 26.05 8.75 23.61
N PRO A 32 25.56 7.84 22.75
CA PRO A 32 24.23 8.00 22.15
C PRO A 32 23.14 8.05 23.24
N PRO A 33 22.05 8.80 23.02
CA PRO A 33 20.96 8.93 23.99
C PRO A 33 20.33 7.59 24.37
N GLU A 34 19.67 7.46 25.53
CA GLU A 34 18.91 6.24 25.86
C GLU A 34 17.67 6.13 24.94
N PRO A 35 17.20 4.91 24.57
CA PRO A 35 16.08 4.72 23.64
C PRO A 35 14.83 5.53 24.00
N THR A 36 14.46 5.58 25.29
CA THR A 36 13.32 6.38 25.76
C THR A 36 13.51 7.87 25.51
N SER A 37 14.72 8.40 25.66
CA SER A 37 15.01 9.80 25.36
C SER A 37 14.96 10.10 23.87
N ALA A 38 15.36 9.15 23.03
CA ALA A 38 15.26 9.25 21.59
C ALA A 38 13.80 9.17 21.14
N LEU A 39 12.99 8.24 21.65
CA LEU A 39 11.55 8.17 21.38
C LEU A 39 10.81 9.45 21.78
N VAL A 40 11.12 10.05 22.93
CA VAL A 40 10.53 11.34 23.30
C VAL A 40 10.90 12.44 22.30
N GLN A 41 12.15 12.48 21.83
CA GLN A 41 12.55 13.43 20.78
C GLN A 41 11.83 13.15 19.46
N PHE A 42 11.68 11.88 19.07
CA PHE A 42 10.88 11.47 17.91
C PHE A 42 9.48 12.04 17.97
N TYR A 43 8.80 11.79 19.09
CA TYR A 43 7.44 12.23 19.35
C TYR A 43 7.32 13.74 19.17
N MET A 44 8.23 14.50 19.77
CA MET A 44 8.22 15.96 19.68
C MET A 44 8.53 16.46 18.25
N ALA A 45 9.52 15.86 17.60
CA ALA A 45 9.99 16.27 16.27
C ALA A 45 9.01 15.91 15.15
N THR A 46 8.13 14.93 15.38
CA THR A 46 7.18 14.43 14.36
C THR A 46 5.72 14.78 14.64
N GLY A 47 5.48 15.76 15.52
CA GLY A 47 4.14 16.27 15.81
C GLY A 47 3.26 15.30 16.60
N GLY A 48 3.80 14.65 17.62
CA GLY A 48 3.17 13.58 18.41
C GLY A 48 1.76 13.85 18.92
N GLU A 49 1.42 15.11 19.20
CA GLU A 49 0.08 15.50 19.65
C GLU A 49 -0.99 15.39 18.54
N ASP A 50 -0.58 15.47 17.26
CA ASP A 50 -1.44 15.46 16.07
C ASP A 50 -1.46 14.10 15.35
N TRP A 51 -0.80 13.08 15.92
CA TRP A 51 -0.87 11.72 15.40
C TRP A 51 -2.28 11.16 15.51
N LYS A 52 -2.67 10.25 14.59
CA LYS A 52 -3.98 9.58 14.70
C LYS A 52 -4.09 8.74 15.98
N ARG A 53 -2.98 8.11 16.38
CA ARG A 53 -2.83 7.34 17.62
C ARG A 53 -1.48 7.61 18.26
N ASN A 54 -1.50 7.95 19.53
CA ASN A 54 -0.33 8.21 20.37
C ASN A 54 -0.50 7.65 21.78
N ASP A 55 -1.26 6.56 21.92
CA ASP A 55 -1.61 5.98 23.23
C ASP A 55 -0.35 5.67 24.06
N GLY A 56 -0.35 6.11 25.33
CA GLY A 56 0.73 5.86 26.28
C GLY A 56 1.97 6.77 26.14
N TRP A 57 2.16 7.43 25.00
CA TRP A 57 3.33 8.29 24.78
C TRP A 57 3.38 9.44 25.80
N LEU A 58 4.58 9.69 26.34
CA LEU A 58 4.86 10.68 27.40
C LEU A 58 4.18 10.43 28.76
N ASP A 59 3.35 9.40 28.89
CA ASP A 59 2.76 9.03 30.16
C ASP A 59 3.78 8.24 31.01
N SER A 60 4.30 8.88 32.06
CA SER A 60 5.24 8.26 32.99
C SER A 60 4.70 7.03 33.73
N SER A 61 3.38 6.80 33.70
CA SER A 61 2.73 5.63 34.31
C SER A 61 2.61 4.43 33.35
N VAL A 62 2.80 4.65 32.05
CA VAL A 62 2.74 3.61 31.02
C VAL A 62 4.17 3.20 30.64
N PRO A 63 4.55 1.91 30.82
CA PRO A 63 5.83 1.41 30.36
C PRO A 63 6.02 1.65 28.85
N MET A 64 7.25 1.98 28.44
CA MET A 64 7.57 2.31 27.04
C MET A 64 7.14 1.22 26.04
N CYS A 65 7.25 -0.05 26.42
CA CYS A 65 6.83 -1.16 25.55
C CYS A 65 5.31 -1.27 25.36
N ASP A 66 4.52 -0.56 26.17
CA ASP A 66 3.06 -0.49 26.05
C ASP A 66 2.62 0.78 25.28
N TRP A 67 3.56 1.60 24.83
CA TRP A 67 3.25 2.76 23.98
C TRP A 67 2.82 2.29 22.59
N TYR A 68 1.80 2.94 22.03
CA TYR A 68 1.30 2.58 20.70
C TYR A 68 2.42 2.63 19.66
N GLY A 69 2.57 1.54 18.91
CA GLY A 69 3.56 1.40 17.85
C GLY A 69 4.98 1.11 18.32
N VAL A 70 5.27 1.11 19.63
CA VAL A 70 6.55 0.62 20.14
C VAL A 70 6.56 -0.91 20.09
N VAL A 71 7.61 -1.47 19.50
CA VAL A 71 7.84 -2.91 19.42
C VAL A 71 8.92 -3.28 20.42
N CYS A 72 8.66 -4.29 21.25
CA CYS A 72 9.62 -4.83 22.19
C CYS A 72 9.69 -6.35 22.08
N ASN A 73 10.90 -6.89 22.29
CA ASN A 73 11.16 -8.32 22.34
C ASN A 73 11.48 -8.74 23.77
N ASN A 74 11.14 -9.99 24.10
CA ASN A 74 11.49 -10.58 25.39
C ASN A 74 12.92 -11.11 25.35
N GLU A 75 13.89 -10.25 25.69
CA GLU A 75 15.27 -10.67 25.89
C GLU A 75 15.58 -10.82 27.40
N PHE A 76 16.24 -11.93 27.76
CA PHE A 76 16.69 -12.20 29.13
C PHE A 76 15.59 -12.09 30.22
N GLY A 77 14.32 -12.29 29.85
CA GLY A 77 13.18 -12.24 30.78
C GLY A 77 12.67 -10.81 31.06
N SER A 78 12.99 -9.82 30.22
CA SER A 78 12.44 -8.47 30.30
C SER A 78 12.17 -7.90 28.90
N PRO A 79 11.13 -7.09 28.71
CA PRO A 79 10.83 -6.50 27.43
C PRO A 79 11.88 -5.42 27.12
N VAL A 80 12.58 -5.59 26.00
CA VAL A 80 13.59 -4.67 25.48
C VAL A 80 13.08 -4.11 24.17
N PHE A 81 13.24 -2.81 23.97
CA PHE A 81 12.89 -2.14 22.73
C PHE A 81 13.55 -2.81 21.52
N SER A 82 12.75 -3.16 20.52
CA SER A 82 13.19 -3.84 19.30
C SER A 82 12.74 -3.12 18.02
N GLY A 83 11.82 -2.17 18.09
CA GLY A 83 11.35 -1.49 16.87
C GLY A 83 10.32 -0.41 17.09
N LEU A 84 9.99 0.27 15.99
CA LEU A 84 8.93 1.26 15.92
C LEU A 84 8.07 1.02 14.68
N SER A 85 6.76 0.92 14.86
CA SER A 85 5.78 0.72 13.79
C SER A 85 4.62 1.70 13.96
N LEU A 86 4.62 2.74 13.14
CA LEU A 86 3.63 3.82 13.13
C LEU A 86 3.16 4.13 11.69
N PRO A 87 2.73 3.13 10.91
CA PRO A 87 2.27 3.36 9.54
C PRO A 87 0.97 4.18 9.53
N ASP A 88 0.81 5.02 8.50
CA ASP A 88 -0.39 5.79 8.20
C ASP A 88 -0.95 6.60 9.40
N ASN A 89 -0.06 7.07 10.29
CA ASN A 89 -0.40 7.64 11.59
C ASN A 89 -0.32 9.17 11.67
N ASN A 90 -0.21 9.84 10.51
CA ASN A 90 -0.16 11.31 10.39
C ASN A 90 1.09 11.96 11.02
N LEU A 91 2.22 11.25 11.07
CA LEU A 91 3.49 11.84 11.51
C LEU A 91 3.94 12.89 10.48
N SER A 92 4.44 14.03 10.94
CA SER A 92 4.96 15.08 10.06
C SER A 92 6.16 15.77 10.69
N GLY A 93 7.15 16.18 9.90
CA GLY A 93 8.41 16.74 10.42
C GLY A 93 9.62 16.27 9.62
N SER A 94 10.81 16.75 9.98
CA SER A 94 12.06 16.37 9.32
C SER A 94 12.74 15.21 10.03
N ILE A 95 13.20 14.21 9.27
CA ILE A 95 13.97 13.10 9.84
C ILE A 95 15.44 13.45 10.16
N ASN A 96 15.94 14.58 9.66
CA ASN A 96 17.34 14.98 9.82
C ASN A 96 17.71 15.22 11.29
N ASP A 97 16.73 15.62 12.09
CA ASP A 97 16.91 15.92 13.51
C ASP A 97 16.65 14.68 14.40
N LEU A 98 16.46 13.50 13.79
CA LEU A 98 16.12 12.26 14.49
C LEU A 98 17.34 11.36 14.67
N ASP A 99 17.88 11.36 15.89
CA ASP A 99 18.89 10.38 16.32
C ASP A 99 18.36 8.94 16.37
N LEU A 100 17.04 8.73 16.20
CA LEU A 100 16.44 7.40 16.30
C LEU A 100 16.97 6.42 15.28
N ILE A 101 17.42 6.86 14.10
CA ILE A 101 17.92 5.96 13.05
C ILE A 101 19.21 5.21 13.48
N HIS A 102 19.72 5.46 14.69
CA HIS A 102 21.06 5.08 15.15
C HIS A 102 21.07 4.03 16.26
N PHE A 103 19.90 3.68 16.82
CA PHE A 103 19.78 2.61 17.81
C PHE A 103 19.67 1.24 17.12
N MET A 104 19.91 0.17 17.86
CA MET A 104 19.77 -1.19 17.35
C MET A 104 18.28 -1.53 17.31
N PHE A 105 17.76 -1.92 16.14
CA PHE A 105 16.37 -2.34 15.97
C PHE A 105 16.29 -3.58 15.12
N GLU A 106 15.20 -4.31 15.22
CA GLU A 106 14.79 -5.31 14.23
C GLU A 106 13.86 -4.71 13.19
N ARG A 107 13.05 -3.70 13.56
CA ARG A 107 11.98 -3.13 12.73
C ARG A 107 11.84 -1.61 12.84
N LEU A 108 11.76 -0.95 11.69
CA LEU A 108 11.32 0.44 11.55
C LEU A 108 10.27 0.53 10.44
N ASP A 109 9.05 0.90 10.77
CA ASP A 109 7.96 1.10 9.82
C ASP A 109 7.27 2.43 10.10
N LEU A 110 7.58 3.43 9.27
CA LEU A 110 7.00 4.77 9.31
C LEU A 110 6.29 5.09 8.00
N SER A 111 5.80 4.06 7.30
CA SER A 111 5.22 4.22 5.98
C SER A 111 3.92 5.02 5.98
N GLY A 112 3.60 5.71 4.89
CA GLY A 112 2.30 6.41 4.75
C GLY A 112 2.13 7.64 5.64
N ASN A 113 3.23 8.32 5.99
CA ASN A 113 3.23 9.54 6.79
C ASN A 113 3.59 10.77 5.95
N ALA A 114 3.81 11.91 6.60
CA ALA A 114 4.21 13.17 6.00
C ALA A 114 5.63 13.60 6.42
N LEU A 115 6.54 12.62 6.57
CA LEU A 115 7.92 12.88 6.95
C LEU A 115 8.70 13.49 5.78
N THR A 116 9.59 14.45 6.08
CA THR A 116 10.44 15.19 5.13
C THR A 116 11.91 15.05 5.54
N GLY A 117 12.83 15.65 4.78
CA GLY A 117 14.27 15.62 5.06
C GLY A 117 15.01 14.63 4.16
N SER A 118 16.17 14.17 4.58
CA SER A 118 17.08 13.29 3.85
C SER A 118 17.63 12.19 4.74
N LEU A 119 18.01 11.07 4.14
CA LEU A 119 18.69 9.99 4.85
C LEU A 119 20.19 10.23 4.83
N ASP A 120 20.79 10.52 5.99
CA ASP A 120 22.25 10.65 6.12
C ASP A 120 22.96 9.28 6.17
N ARG A 121 22.21 8.21 6.47
CA ARG A 121 22.67 6.82 6.54
C ARG A 121 21.51 5.85 6.36
N ILE A 122 21.83 4.62 5.94
CA ILE A 122 20.89 3.49 6.00
C ILE A 122 21.08 2.81 7.35
N PRO A 123 20.01 2.48 8.09
CA PRO A 123 20.15 1.77 9.35
C PRO A 123 20.38 0.26 9.09
N PHE A 124 21.60 -0.08 8.66
CA PHE A 124 21.99 -1.43 8.21
C PHE A 124 21.99 -2.51 9.30
N TRP A 125 21.82 -2.11 10.56
CA TRP A 125 21.65 -3.02 11.71
C TRP A 125 20.22 -3.57 11.84
N ILE A 126 19.26 -2.96 11.14
CA ILE A 126 17.84 -3.27 11.20
C ILE A 126 17.49 -4.30 10.13
N SER A 127 16.62 -5.27 10.43
CA SER A 127 16.18 -6.27 9.43
C SER A 127 15.13 -5.76 8.46
N PHE A 128 14.25 -4.88 8.96
CA PHE A 128 13.11 -4.35 8.22
C PHE A 128 13.04 -2.83 8.34
N VAL A 129 13.11 -2.14 7.21
CA VAL A 129 12.95 -0.68 7.11
C VAL A 129 11.91 -0.37 6.04
N ASP A 130 10.80 0.22 6.45
CA ASP A 130 9.78 0.78 5.55
C ASP A 130 9.59 2.27 5.86
N LEU A 131 10.08 3.11 4.96
CA LEU A 131 9.89 4.57 4.97
C LEU A 131 9.06 5.02 3.76
N SER A 132 8.36 4.09 3.11
CA SER A 132 7.61 4.36 1.88
C SER A 132 6.47 5.35 2.08
N ARG A 133 6.03 5.99 1.00
CA ARG A 133 4.90 6.93 1.00
C ARG A 133 5.08 8.07 2.01
N ASN A 134 6.22 8.76 1.92
CA ASN A 134 6.55 9.97 2.67
C ASN A 134 7.01 11.06 1.66
N PHE A 135 7.61 12.14 2.17
CA PHE A 135 8.20 13.23 1.38
C PHE A 135 9.72 13.32 1.60
N LEU A 136 10.40 12.19 1.79
CA LEU A 136 11.85 12.14 1.99
C LEU A 136 12.57 12.40 0.67
N GLY A 137 13.65 13.18 0.67
CA GLY A 137 14.39 13.52 -0.54
C GLY A 137 15.91 13.51 -0.35
N GLY A 138 16.59 14.21 -1.26
CA GLY A 138 18.06 14.18 -1.32
C GLY A 138 18.60 12.92 -2.00
N SER A 139 19.89 12.69 -1.88
CA SER A 139 20.55 11.49 -2.42
C SER A 139 20.41 10.29 -1.50
N LEU A 140 20.36 9.09 -2.07
CA LEU A 140 20.50 7.86 -1.30
C LEU A 140 21.89 7.83 -0.61
N PRO A 141 21.97 7.51 0.69
CA PRO A 141 23.24 7.52 1.40
C PRO A 141 24.11 6.30 1.07
N GLU A 142 25.42 6.52 1.06
CA GLU A 142 26.42 5.45 1.03
C GLU A 142 26.30 4.56 2.28
N VAL A 143 26.52 3.25 2.13
CA VAL A 143 26.57 2.31 3.27
C VAL A 143 27.69 2.70 4.25
N THR A 144 28.77 3.27 3.71
CA THR A 144 29.95 3.69 4.49
C THR A 144 29.83 5.07 5.14
N ALA A 145 28.74 5.81 4.92
CA ALA A 145 28.50 7.10 5.53
C ALA A 145 28.48 6.98 7.07
N GLY A 146 29.34 7.73 7.77
CA GLY A 146 29.33 7.84 9.24
C GLY A 146 30.48 7.19 10.01
N ARG A 147 31.55 6.73 9.35
CA ARG A 147 32.95 6.54 9.85
C ARG A 147 33.24 5.77 11.17
N LEU A 148 32.24 5.36 11.96
CA LEU A 148 32.42 4.41 13.07
C LEU A 148 32.61 2.96 12.58
N ILE A 149 32.40 2.71 11.29
CA ILE A 149 32.55 1.44 10.58
C ILE A 149 33.98 1.29 9.99
N GLY A 150 34.98 1.98 10.54
CA GLY A 150 36.39 1.83 10.10
C GLY A 150 37.04 0.49 10.50
N THR A 151 36.33 -0.38 11.22
CA THR A 151 36.89 -1.61 11.82
C THR A 151 36.00 -2.85 11.70
N LEU A 152 34.80 -2.75 11.11
CA LEU A 152 33.96 -3.93 10.91
C LEU A 152 34.42 -4.68 9.65
N PRO A 153 34.62 -6.00 9.72
CA PRO A 153 34.90 -6.81 8.54
C PRO A 153 33.84 -6.61 7.45
N PRO A 154 34.18 -6.80 6.16
CA PRO A 154 33.24 -6.69 5.04
C PRO A 154 31.95 -7.52 5.18
N ASP A 155 31.99 -8.55 6.02
CA ASP A 155 30.94 -9.53 6.28
C ASP A 155 30.08 -9.19 7.52
N TYR A 156 29.82 -7.90 7.82
CA TYR A 156 29.02 -7.49 9.00
C TYR A 156 27.72 -6.74 8.65
N PHE A 157 27.43 -6.51 7.37
CA PHE A 157 26.20 -5.83 6.93
C PHE A 157 25.02 -6.82 6.73
N HIS A 158 24.87 -7.79 7.63
CA HIS A 158 23.91 -8.90 7.49
C HIS A 158 22.57 -8.71 8.21
N GLY A 159 22.31 -7.52 8.78
CA GLY A 159 21.05 -7.25 9.47
C GLY A 159 19.90 -7.01 8.50
N LEU A 160 20.07 -6.07 7.57
CA LEU A 160 19.01 -5.59 6.68
C LEU A 160 18.69 -6.55 5.54
N SER A 161 17.45 -7.03 5.53
CA SER A 161 16.89 -7.88 4.47
C SER A 161 15.76 -7.20 3.70
N TYR A 162 15.05 -6.24 4.31
CA TYR A 162 13.93 -5.54 3.69
C TYR A 162 14.14 -4.02 3.76
N LEU A 163 14.26 -3.37 2.60
CA LEU A 163 14.36 -1.92 2.49
C LEU A 163 13.32 -1.40 1.50
N ASN A 164 12.35 -0.65 2.02
CA ASN A 164 11.36 0.04 1.21
C ASN A 164 11.45 1.56 1.39
N LEU A 165 11.84 2.24 0.32
CA LEU A 165 11.95 3.69 0.22
C LEU A 165 10.99 4.26 -0.85
N SER A 166 10.02 3.48 -1.32
CA SER A 166 9.20 3.86 -2.45
C SER A 166 8.23 5.00 -2.18
N GLY A 167 7.85 5.74 -3.22
CA GLY A 167 6.90 6.84 -3.08
C GLY A 167 7.44 7.97 -2.22
N ASN A 168 8.66 8.41 -2.54
CA ASN A 168 9.38 9.52 -1.91
C ASN A 168 9.93 10.46 -3.01
N GLU A 169 10.81 11.37 -2.65
CA GLU A 169 11.42 12.38 -3.51
C GLU A 169 12.95 12.20 -3.65
N PHE A 170 13.47 10.99 -3.47
CA PHE A 170 14.92 10.71 -3.60
C PHE A 170 15.42 10.96 -5.02
N ARG A 171 16.64 11.51 -5.15
CA ARG A 171 17.29 11.91 -6.42
C ARG A 171 18.71 11.35 -6.54
N GLY A 172 19.29 11.45 -7.74
CA GLY A 172 20.65 10.99 -8.01
C GLY A 172 20.73 9.49 -8.23
N GLU A 173 21.94 8.93 -8.22
CA GLU A 173 22.19 7.51 -8.52
C GLU A 173 22.09 6.62 -7.28
N VAL A 174 21.86 5.32 -7.49
CA VAL A 174 22.03 4.31 -6.44
C VAL A 174 23.54 4.18 -6.10
N PRO A 175 23.98 4.34 -4.84
CA PRO A 175 25.39 4.36 -4.49
C PRO A 175 26.13 3.05 -4.81
N ALA A 176 27.38 3.17 -5.27
CA ALA A 176 28.18 2.03 -5.69
C ALA A 176 28.52 1.04 -4.57
N ASP A 177 28.54 1.49 -3.30
CA ASP A 177 28.86 0.65 -2.15
C ASP A 177 27.64 -0.13 -1.61
N TRP A 178 26.48 -0.04 -2.27
CA TRP A 178 25.31 -0.88 -1.97
C TRP A 178 25.53 -2.34 -2.35
N ASP A 179 26.56 -2.66 -3.15
CA ASP A 179 27.02 -4.02 -3.41
C ASP A 179 27.49 -4.77 -2.13
N ARG A 180 27.61 -4.05 -1.01
CA ARG A 180 27.91 -4.59 0.32
C ARG A 180 26.70 -5.17 1.01
N MET A 181 25.49 -4.78 0.63
CA MET A 181 24.24 -5.26 1.21
C MET A 181 23.89 -6.70 0.77
N ALA A 182 22.93 -7.30 1.46
CA ALA A 182 22.34 -8.60 1.13
C ALA A 182 20.81 -8.55 1.32
N LEU A 183 20.16 -7.64 0.58
CA LEU A 183 18.72 -7.42 0.68
C LEU A 183 17.93 -8.55 -0.02
N SER A 184 16.89 -9.06 0.63
CA SER A 184 15.87 -9.90 0.00
C SER A 184 14.80 -9.05 -0.69
N VAL A 185 14.49 -7.86 -0.18
CA VAL A 185 13.53 -6.94 -0.81
C VAL A 185 14.14 -5.55 -0.87
N LEU A 186 14.17 -4.99 -2.08
CA LEU A 186 14.53 -3.59 -2.33
C LEU A 186 13.45 -2.93 -3.17
N ASP A 187 12.75 -1.97 -2.59
CA ASP A 187 11.77 -1.14 -3.28
C ASP A 187 12.23 0.33 -3.28
N LEU A 188 12.66 0.80 -4.47
CA LEU A 188 13.02 2.19 -4.74
C LEU A 188 12.02 2.86 -5.69
N SER A 189 10.90 2.20 -5.99
CA SER A 189 9.95 2.68 -6.99
C SER A 189 9.37 4.05 -6.63
N ASN A 190 8.87 4.79 -7.62
CA ASN A 190 8.22 6.08 -7.40
C ASN A 190 9.12 7.09 -6.67
N ASN A 191 10.30 7.33 -7.25
CA ASN A 191 11.24 8.35 -6.82
C ASN A 191 11.73 9.14 -8.05
N GLN A 192 12.78 9.93 -7.90
CA GLN A 192 13.41 10.73 -8.95
C GLN A 192 14.87 10.28 -9.15
N LEU A 193 15.15 8.99 -8.95
CA LEU A 193 16.49 8.41 -9.09
C LEU A 193 16.88 8.29 -10.55
N GLU A 194 18.15 8.52 -10.85
CA GLU A 194 18.71 8.54 -12.21
C GLU A 194 19.94 7.63 -12.33
N GLY A 195 20.52 7.56 -13.53
CA GLY A 195 21.69 6.72 -13.82
C GLY A 195 21.33 5.25 -14.10
N GLY A 196 22.31 4.36 -13.93
CA GLY A 196 22.16 2.92 -14.13
C GLY A 196 21.57 2.19 -12.93
N ILE A 197 21.05 0.98 -13.15
CA ILE A 197 20.37 0.16 -12.12
C ILE A 197 21.27 -0.92 -11.51
N GLU A 198 22.50 -1.06 -11.99
CA GLU A 198 23.43 -2.14 -11.65
C GLU A 198 23.71 -2.21 -10.14
N ASN A 199 23.79 -1.06 -9.47
CA ASN A 199 24.02 -1.00 -8.03
C ASN A 199 22.81 -1.49 -7.22
N ALA A 200 21.59 -1.28 -7.72
CA ALA A 200 20.38 -1.82 -7.09
C ALA A 200 20.34 -3.35 -7.19
N PHE A 201 20.68 -3.91 -8.36
CA PHE A 201 20.84 -5.37 -8.51
C PHE A 201 21.97 -5.91 -7.63
N ALA A 202 23.09 -5.20 -7.51
CA ALA A 202 24.19 -5.62 -6.66
C ALA A 202 23.80 -5.70 -5.17
N ALA A 203 22.89 -4.85 -4.70
CA ALA A 203 22.41 -4.81 -3.32
C ALA A 203 21.61 -6.05 -2.90
N ILE A 204 20.92 -6.69 -3.86
CA ILE A 204 20.10 -7.89 -3.61
C ILE A 204 20.79 -9.19 -4.05
N ARG A 205 21.86 -9.11 -4.86
CA ARG A 205 22.55 -10.28 -5.45
C ARG A 205 23.05 -11.31 -4.43
N LYS A 206 23.38 -10.88 -3.22
CA LYS A 206 23.88 -11.78 -2.17
C LYS A 206 22.78 -12.53 -1.42
N ALA A 207 21.51 -12.12 -1.56
CA ALA A 207 20.38 -12.83 -0.98
C ALA A 207 19.98 -14.02 -1.87
N ASN A 208 19.50 -15.10 -1.23
CA ASN A 208 19.04 -16.31 -1.92
C ASN A 208 17.58 -16.14 -2.39
N GLY A 209 17.36 -15.26 -3.35
CA GLY A 209 16.01 -14.92 -3.85
C GLY A 209 15.52 -13.60 -3.27
N GLY A 210 14.79 -12.84 -4.08
CA GLY A 210 14.30 -11.54 -3.67
C GLY A 210 13.42 -10.80 -4.67
N GLU A 211 13.04 -9.60 -4.25
CA GLU A 211 12.19 -8.65 -4.96
C GLU A 211 12.94 -7.35 -5.20
N LEU A 212 12.87 -6.82 -6.43
CA LEU A 212 13.47 -5.56 -6.87
C LEU A 212 12.45 -4.72 -7.64
N TYR A 213 12.02 -3.63 -7.01
CA TYR A 213 11.05 -2.70 -7.58
C TYR A 213 11.73 -1.35 -7.85
N LEU A 214 11.87 -0.99 -9.13
CA LEU A 214 12.55 0.22 -9.62
C LEU A 214 11.66 1.11 -10.49
N GLN A 215 10.41 0.72 -10.69
CA GLN A 215 9.49 1.41 -11.59
C GLN A 215 9.27 2.87 -11.19
N ASP A 216 8.91 3.72 -12.16
CA ASP A 216 8.66 5.14 -11.94
C ASP A 216 9.84 5.87 -11.31
N ASN A 217 10.98 5.79 -11.97
CA ASN A 217 12.16 6.60 -11.71
C ASN A 217 12.63 7.24 -13.03
N LEU A 218 13.83 7.80 -13.02
CA LEU A 218 14.51 8.36 -14.18
C LEU A 218 15.74 7.51 -14.56
N PHE A 219 15.72 6.20 -14.22
CA PHE A 219 16.82 5.31 -14.59
C PHE A 219 16.91 5.19 -16.10
N GLY A 220 18.14 5.07 -16.60
CA GLY A 220 18.37 4.94 -18.03
C GLY A 220 19.70 4.33 -18.38
N GLY A 221 19.93 4.21 -19.69
CA GLY A 221 21.13 3.56 -20.24
C GLY A 221 20.94 2.06 -20.51
N THR A 222 22.02 1.42 -20.95
CA THR A 222 22.00 0.01 -21.36
C THR A 222 22.20 -0.91 -20.17
N LEU A 223 21.27 -1.84 -19.95
CA LEU A 223 21.40 -2.85 -18.89
C LEU A 223 22.58 -3.77 -19.17
N SER A 224 23.48 -3.89 -18.19
CA SER A 224 24.55 -4.88 -18.22
C SER A 224 24.01 -6.31 -18.06
N PRO A 225 24.49 -7.31 -18.84
CA PRO A 225 24.15 -8.72 -18.63
C PRO A 225 24.48 -9.26 -17.23
N THR A 226 25.34 -8.55 -16.48
CA THR A 226 25.70 -8.91 -15.10
C THR A 226 24.50 -8.95 -14.15
N VAL A 227 23.41 -8.25 -14.45
CA VAL A 227 22.19 -8.26 -13.61
C VAL A 227 21.53 -9.64 -13.56
N ALA A 228 21.69 -10.46 -14.60
CA ALA A 228 21.17 -11.84 -14.66
C ALA A 228 21.88 -12.82 -13.70
N SER A 229 22.94 -12.37 -13.01
CA SER A 229 23.56 -13.12 -11.91
C SER A 229 22.82 -13.02 -10.57
N THR A 230 21.76 -12.22 -10.51
CA THR A 230 20.93 -12.00 -9.33
C THR A 230 19.87 -13.10 -9.21
N THR A 231 19.57 -13.54 -7.98
CA THR A 231 18.48 -14.49 -7.74
C THR A 231 17.21 -13.71 -7.39
N LEU A 232 16.24 -13.67 -8.30
CA LEU A 232 14.93 -13.04 -8.10
C LEU A 232 13.83 -14.10 -8.09
N TRP A 233 12.64 -13.74 -7.62
CA TRP A 233 11.48 -14.63 -7.74
C TRP A 233 10.93 -14.67 -9.16
N GLU A 234 10.57 -15.87 -9.63
CA GLU A 234 9.93 -16.08 -10.93
C GLU A 234 8.42 -15.79 -10.85
N THR A 235 7.83 -15.53 -12.01
CA THR A 235 6.42 -15.12 -12.21
C THR A 235 5.42 -16.28 -12.11
N ASP A 236 5.89 -17.52 -12.23
CA ASP A 236 5.09 -18.74 -12.14
C ASP A 236 4.83 -19.19 -10.69
N LEU A 237 5.46 -18.53 -9.71
CA LEU A 237 5.22 -18.77 -8.31
C LEU A 237 3.89 -18.11 -7.86
N PRO A 238 2.91 -18.87 -7.34
CA PRO A 238 1.55 -18.39 -7.03
C PRO A 238 1.47 -17.21 -6.05
N ALA A 239 2.52 -16.98 -5.27
CA ALA A 239 2.56 -15.94 -4.25
C ALA A 239 3.17 -14.64 -4.78
N SER A 240 4.22 -14.66 -5.61
CA SER A 240 5.07 -13.48 -5.88
C SER A 240 4.65 -12.63 -7.07
N GLY A 241 3.96 -13.20 -8.08
CA GLY A 241 3.65 -12.48 -9.32
C GLY A 241 4.90 -11.95 -10.08
N GLY A 242 6.11 -12.40 -9.72
CA GLY A 242 7.40 -11.91 -10.22
C GLY A 242 8.13 -10.99 -9.23
N GLY A 243 9.45 -11.18 -9.09
CA GLY A 243 10.31 -10.40 -8.19
C GLY A 243 10.97 -9.17 -8.83
N LEU A 244 10.56 -8.73 -10.02
CA LEU A 244 11.21 -7.62 -10.74
C LEU A 244 10.19 -6.65 -11.33
N ASN A 245 10.42 -5.34 -11.18
CA ASN A 245 9.66 -4.33 -11.91
C ASN A 245 10.55 -3.17 -12.35
N LEU A 246 10.67 -3.01 -13.67
CA LEU A 246 11.52 -2.01 -14.33
C LEU A 246 10.71 -0.93 -15.06
N CYS A 247 9.38 -1.02 -15.05
CA CYS A 247 8.50 -0.21 -15.87
C CYS A 247 8.69 1.31 -15.69
N TRP A 248 8.38 2.08 -16.72
CA TRP A 248 8.47 3.55 -16.69
C TRP A 248 9.86 4.07 -16.32
N ASN A 249 10.90 3.42 -16.84
CA ASN A 249 12.26 3.91 -16.90
C ASN A 249 12.74 3.91 -18.37
N ASP A 250 13.79 4.68 -18.64
CA ASP A 250 14.35 4.89 -19.99
C ASP A 250 15.51 3.92 -20.28
N LEU A 251 15.24 2.63 -20.06
CA LEU A 251 16.22 1.55 -20.09
C LEU A 251 16.31 0.89 -21.48
N ILE A 252 17.53 0.49 -21.85
CA ILE A 252 17.83 -0.22 -23.10
C ILE A 252 18.31 -1.64 -22.77
N VAL A 253 17.67 -2.64 -23.37
CA VAL A 253 18.04 -4.06 -23.22
C VAL A 253 18.42 -4.62 -24.58
N GLU A 254 19.71 -4.92 -24.77
CA GLU A 254 20.26 -5.41 -26.05
C GLU A 254 20.65 -6.89 -26.03
N ASP A 255 20.88 -7.47 -24.84
CA ASP A 255 21.35 -8.85 -24.68
C ASP A 255 20.16 -9.83 -24.68
N GLU A 256 20.17 -10.81 -25.59
CA GLU A 256 19.10 -11.81 -25.70
C GLU A 256 18.98 -12.69 -24.44
N GLY A 257 20.10 -13.01 -23.77
CA GLY A 257 20.08 -13.81 -22.54
C GLY A 257 19.46 -13.05 -21.36
N LEU A 258 19.50 -11.72 -21.40
CA LEU A 258 18.84 -10.86 -20.43
C LEU A 258 17.32 -10.79 -20.66
N VAL A 259 16.84 -10.93 -21.91
CA VAL A 259 15.40 -10.97 -22.21
C VAL A 259 14.74 -12.15 -21.48
N ASP A 260 15.27 -13.36 -21.62
CA ASP A 260 14.74 -14.56 -20.95
C ASP A 260 14.80 -14.47 -19.42
N PHE A 261 15.80 -13.77 -18.88
CA PHE A 261 15.88 -13.49 -17.46
C PHE A 261 14.75 -12.53 -17.04
N ILE A 262 14.57 -11.40 -17.72
CA ILE A 262 13.54 -10.44 -17.37
C ILE A 262 12.13 -11.03 -17.58
N ASP A 263 11.89 -11.77 -18.66
CA ASP A 263 10.61 -12.43 -18.96
C ASP A 263 10.12 -13.31 -17.80
N ARG A 264 11.03 -14.05 -17.16
CA ARG A 264 10.68 -14.97 -16.07
C ARG A 264 10.47 -14.28 -14.73
N HIS A 265 11.11 -13.13 -14.49
CA HIS A 265 11.12 -12.49 -13.17
C HIS A 265 10.29 -11.21 -13.12
N HIS A 266 10.05 -10.55 -14.26
CA HIS A 266 9.33 -9.28 -14.30
C HIS A 266 7.84 -9.47 -14.06
N VAL A 267 7.22 -8.61 -13.24
CA VAL A 267 5.77 -8.62 -12.94
C VAL A 267 4.83 -8.53 -14.16
N ALA A 268 5.37 -8.26 -15.36
CA ALA A 268 4.61 -8.19 -16.60
C ALA A 268 4.82 -9.43 -17.48
N GLY A 269 5.59 -10.42 -16.99
CA GLY A 269 6.05 -11.57 -17.76
C GLY A 269 6.74 -11.15 -19.07
N PRO A 270 6.61 -11.94 -20.15
CA PRO A 270 7.15 -11.63 -21.48
C PRO A 270 6.64 -10.33 -22.15
N GLY A 271 5.76 -9.56 -21.51
CA GLY A 271 5.23 -8.29 -22.00
C GLY A 271 5.94 -7.05 -21.45
N TRP A 272 6.99 -7.19 -20.65
CA TRP A 272 7.64 -6.10 -19.92
C TRP A 272 8.20 -4.99 -20.81
N GLN A 273 8.65 -5.30 -22.03
CA GLN A 273 9.16 -4.29 -22.97
C GLN A 273 8.10 -3.22 -23.26
N GLY A 274 6.82 -3.59 -23.20
CA GLY A 274 5.69 -2.70 -23.42
C GLY A 274 5.45 -1.67 -22.32
N CYS A 275 6.18 -1.74 -21.19
CA CYS A 275 6.09 -0.74 -20.12
C CYS A 275 7.37 0.10 -19.94
N LEU A 276 8.49 -0.28 -20.58
CA LEU A 276 9.69 0.57 -20.63
C LEU A 276 9.51 1.71 -21.63
N ASN A 277 10.17 2.85 -21.38
CA ASN A 277 10.16 4.01 -22.27
C ASN A 277 8.73 4.46 -22.69
N ARG A 278 7.72 4.16 -21.86
CA ARG A 278 6.31 4.34 -22.21
C ARG A 278 5.79 5.67 -21.70
N GLU A 279 5.21 6.45 -22.61
CA GLU A 279 4.55 7.71 -22.27
C GLU A 279 3.19 7.48 -21.60
N ARG A 280 2.85 8.36 -20.65
CA ARG A 280 1.55 8.43 -19.98
C ARG A 280 0.79 9.68 -20.39
N VAL A 281 -0.53 9.56 -20.44
CA VAL A 281 -1.46 10.64 -20.77
C VAL A 281 -1.97 11.27 -19.47
N ALA A 282 -2.25 12.57 -19.51
CA ALA A 282 -2.78 13.28 -18.36
C ALA A 282 -4.15 12.73 -17.91
N ILE A 283 -4.43 12.77 -16.61
CA ILE A 283 -5.73 12.44 -16.06
C ILE A 283 -6.70 13.60 -16.30
N ASP A 284 -7.92 13.30 -16.77
CA ASP A 284 -9.03 14.24 -16.92
C ASP A 284 -10.36 13.55 -16.61
N ALA A 285 -11.48 14.29 -16.62
CA ALA A 285 -12.81 13.77 -16.31
C ALA A 285 -13.22 12.51 -17.11
N SER A 286 -12.68 12.31 -18.31
CA SER A 286 -13.05 11.19 -19.19
C SER A 286 -12.53 9.83 -18.73
N VAL A 287 -11.71 9.80 -17.66
CA VAL A 287 -11.37 8.55 -16.98
C VAL A 287 -12.54 7.94 -16.22
N SER A 288 -13.58 8.73 -15.90
CA SER A 288 -14.72 8.24 -15.15
C SER A 288 -15.55 7.26 -15.98
N GLY A 289 -15.90 6.14 -15.34
CA GLY A 289 -16.62 5.02 -15.93
C GLY A 289 -16.09 3.69 -15.43
N SER A 290 -16.64 2.62 -15.98
CA SER A 290 -16.28 1.25 -15.67
C SER A 290 -15.16 0.76 -16.58
N TRP A 291 -14.22 0.03 -16.00
CA TRP A 291 -13.02 -0.50 -16.65
C TRP A 291 -12.93 -2.01 -16.35
N PHE A 292 -12.53 -2.78 -17.36
CA PHE A 292 -12.40 -4.22 -17.21
C PHE A 292 -11.18 -4.77 -17.95
N SER A 293 -10.70 -5.92 -17.48
CA SER A 293 -9.63 -6.67 -18.12
C SER A 293 -10.25 -7.62 -19.15
N PRO A 294 -9.91 -7.51 -20.45
CA PRO A 294 -10.38 -8.47 -21.45
C PRO A 294 -9.92 -9.91 -21.16
N ALA A 295 -8.78 -10.07 -20.49
CA ALA A 295 -8.25 -11.37 -20.11
C ALA A 295 -9.02 -11.99 -18.92
N ARG A 296 -9.72 -11.17 -18.12
CA ARG A 296 -10.49 -11.57 -16.94
C ARG A 296 -11.89 -10.94 -16.97
N SER A 297 -12.60 -11.16 -18.08
CA SER A 297 -13.94 -10.60 -18.28
C SER A 297 -14.89 -11.11 -17.19
N GLY A 298 -15.45 -10.19 -16.40
CA GLY A 298 -16.20 -10.49 -15.18
C GLY A 298 -15.59 -9.86 -13.91
N GLU A 299 -14.35 -9.39 -14.00
CA GLU A 299 -13.72 -8.52 -13.01
C GLU A 299 -13.49 -7.11 -13.58
N GLY A 300 -13.41 -6.13 -12.68
CA GLY A 300 -13.14 -4.75 -13.08
C GLY A 300 -13.30 -3.76 -11.93
N VAL A 301 -13.37 -2.49 -12.32
CA VAL A 301 -13.62 -1.37 -11.40
C VAL A 301 -14.56 -0.36 -12.04
N SER A 302 -15.37 0.30 -11.23
CA SER A 302 -15.96 1.60 -11.57
C SER A 302 -15.11 2.69 -10.95
N LEU A 303 -14.68 3.64 -11.77
CA LEU A 303 -13.86 4.80 -11.40
C LEU A 303 -14.69 6.07 -11.56
N MET A 304 -14.67 6.92 -10.55
CA MET A 304 -15.28 8.24 -10.58
C MET A 304 -14.24 9.29 -10.18
N LEU A 305 -13.81 10.12 -11.12
CA LEU A 305 -13.02 11.31 -10.79
C LEU A 305 -13.99 12.36 -10.28
N LEU A 306 -13.98 12.65 -8.98
CA LEU A 306 -14.90 13.58 -8.33
C LEU A 306 -14.60 15.03 -8.73
N ASP A 307 -15.58 15.91 -8.55
CA ASP A 307 -15.49 17.35 -8.84
C ASP A 307 -14.33 18.06 -8.11
N ASN A 308 -13.97 17.58 -6.93
CA ASN A 308 -12.81 18.04 -6.15
C ASN A 308 -11.46 17.47 -6.64
N GLY A 309 -11.46 16.65 -7.70
CA GLY A 309 -10.29 16.01 -8.30
C GLY A 309 -9.86 14.70 -7.63
N ALA A 310 -10.52 14.26 -6.56
CA ALA A 310 -10.21 12.99 -5.91
C ALA A 310 -10.82 11.81 -6.71
N PRO A 311 -10.08 10.71 -6.92
CA PRO A 311 -10.60 9.54 -7.62
C PRO A 311 -11.25 8.56 -6.62
N LEU A 312 -12.52 8.25 -6.82
CA LEU A 312 -13.24 7.23 -6.07
C LEU A 312 -13.30 5.96 -6.90
N VAL A 313 -12.94 4.81 -6.32
CA VAL A 313 -13.01 3.51 -6.99
C VAL A 313 -13.92 2.55 -6.25
N TYR A 314 -14.64 1.75 -7.02
CA TYR A 314 -15.34 0.55 -6.58
C TYR A 314 -14.85 -0.62 -7.41
N SER A 315 -14.25 -1.63 -6.79
CA SER A 315 -13.78 -2.83 -7.47
C SER A 315 -14.67 -4.01 -7.13
N PHE A 316 -14.98 -4.80 -8.15
CA PHE A 316 -15.80 -5.99 -8.06
C PHE A 316 -14.96 -7.22 -8.43
N THR A 317 -14.88 -8.16 -7.49
CA THR A 317 -14.21 -9.46 -7.67
C THR A 317 -14.95 -10.54 -6.87
N TYR A 318 -14.33 -11.71 -6.74
CA TYR A 318 -14.82 -12.83 -5.96
C TYR A 318 -13.76 -13.18 -4.90
N ASP A 319 -14.11 -13.96 -3.89
CA ASP A 319 -13.14 -14.57 -2.97
C ASP A 319 -12.75 -15.99 -3.43
N ARG A 320 -11.98 -16.72 -2.61
CA ARG A 320 -11.53 -18.10 -2.92
C ARG A 320 -12.68 -19.12 -2.89
N ASP A 321 -13.76 -18.82 -2.18
CA ASP A 321 -14.95 -19.66 -2.08
C ASP A 321 -15.98 -19.33 -3.17
N GLY A 322 -15.74 -18.25 -3.92
CA GLY A 322 -16.52 -17.80 -5.05
C GLY A 322 -17.64 -16.80 -4.69
N GLU A 323 -17.58 -16.27 -3.47
CA GLU A 323 -18.51 -15.24 -3.00
C GLU A 323 -18.12 -13.86 -3.53
N GLN A 324 -19.11 -13.00 -3.72
CA GLN A 324 -18.89 -11.64 -4.25
C GLN A 324 -18.11 -10.79 -3.23
N LEU A 325 -17.06 -10.11 -3.70
CA LEU A 325 -16.18 -9.32 -2.83
C LEU A 325 -15.94 -7.91 -3.40
N TRP A 326 -16.00 -6.92 -2.49
CA TRP A 326 -16.00 -5.50 -2.82
C TRP A 326 -14.82 -4.79 -2.19
N PHE A 327 -14.20 -3.91 -3.00
CA PHE A 327 -13.24 -2.95 -2.49
C PHE A 327 -13.65 -1.54 -2.89
N PHE A 328 -13.49 -0.59 -1.97
CA PHE A 328 -13.64 0.82 -2.30
C PHE A 328 -12.66 1.67 -1.51
N GLU A 329 -12.27 2.80 -2.10
CA GLU A 329 -11.58 3.87 -1.39
C GLU A 329 -11.54 5.14 -2.26
N VAL A 330 -11.36 6.30 -1.60
CA VAL A 330 -10.97 7.56 -2.25
C VAL A 330 -9.46 7.65 -2.31
N GLY A 331 -8.93 7.71 -3.53
CA GLY A 331 -7.50 7.75 -3.79
C GLY A 331 -6.96 9.17 -3.90
N ARG A 332 -5.79 9.27 -4.52
CA ARG A 332 -5.11 10.51 -4.86
C ARG A 332 -4.96 10.60 -6.37
N SER A 333 -5.25 11.78 -6.91
CA SER A 333 -5.03 12.08 -8.33
C SER A 333 -3.69 12.78 -8.51
N GLY A 334 -2.85 12.24 -9.40
CA GLY A 334 -1.67 12.90 -9.93
C GLY A 334 -1.91 13.38 -11.37
N GLU A 335 -0.92 14.04 -11.96
CA GLU A 335 -1.06 14.54 -13.34
C GLU A 335 -1.30 13.42 -14.36
N LYS A 336 -0.69 12.24 -14.17
CA LYS A 336 -0.66 11.15 -15.16
C LYS A 336 -1.09 9.78 -14.62
N HIS A 337 -1.35 9.67 -13.33
CA HIS A 337 -1.75 8.44 -12.68
C HIS A 337 -2.68 8.71 -11.50
N LEU A 338 -3.46 7.70 -11.14
CA LEU A 338 -4.31 7.65 -9.95
C LEU A 338 -3.76 6.60 -9.00
N ASN A 339 -3.82 6.86 -7.71
CA ASN A 339 -3.25 5.96 -6.71
C ASN A 339 -4.18 5.78 -5.50
N TRP A 340 -4.37 4.53 -5.10
CA TRP A 340 -5.06 4.09 -3.90
C TRP A 340 -4.08 3.27 -3.06
N PRO A 341 -3.43 3.92 -2.08
CA PRO A 341 -2.48 3.26 -1.18
C PRO A 341 -3.10 2.13 -0.35
N THR A 342 -4.42 2.20 -0.18
CA THR A 342 -5.25 1.22 0.50
C THR A 342 -6.57 1.10 -0.25
N LEU A 343 -7.06 -0.11 -0.37
CA LEU A 343 -8.41 -0.47 -0.74
C LEU A 343 -9.00 -1.28 0.40
N ILE A 344 -10.22 -0.95 0.79
CA ILE A 344 -10.86 -1.53 1.97
C ILE A 344 -11.93 -2.53 1.55
N GLU A 345 -11.84 -3.75 2.08
CA GLU A 345 -12.93 -4.72 2.11
C GLU A 345 -13.84 -4.41 3.30
N THR A 346 -15.14 -4.50 3.09
CA THR A 346 -16.16 -4.36 4.12
C THR A 346 -16.76 -5.71 4.48
N ARG A 347 -16.98 -5.96 5.77
CA ARG A 347 -17.76 -7.10 6.29
C ARG A 347 -18.69 -6.62 7.41
N GLY A 348 -19.94 -7.08 7.42
CA GLY A 348 -20.85 -6.95 8.57
C GLY A 348 -22.17 -6.20 8.33
N ASP A 349 -22.99 -6.16 9.39
CA ASP A 349 -24.31 -5.52 9.45
C ASP A 349 -24.21 -4.03 9.82
N PHE A 350 -24.46 -3.16 8.84
CA PHE A 350 -24.29 -1.71 8.98
C PHE A 350 -25.42 -1.01 9.77
N ASN A 351 -26.53 -1.68 10.07
CA ASN A 351 -27.62 -1.09 10.86
C ASN A 351 -27.25 -0.85 12.34
N VAL A 352 -26.12 -1.40 12.81
CA VAL A 352 -25.67 -1.32 14.22
C VAL A 352 -24.34 -0.58 14.41
N GLY A 353 -23.82 0.04 13.35
CA GLY A 353 -22.46 0.58 13.28
C GLY A 353 -21.43 -0.51 12.99
N LEU A 354 -20.27 -0.11 12.45
CA LEU A 354 -19.13 -0.99 12.14
C LEU A 354 -18.81 -1.89 13.34
N ARG A 355 -19.28 -3.15 13.32
CA ARG A 355 -19.02 -4.14 14.36
C ARG A 355 -18.03 -5.17 13.85
N MET A 356 -17.15 -5.59 14.75
CA MET A 356 -16.34 -6.78 14.61
C MET A 356 -17.25 -7.96 14.21
N VAL A 357 -16.90 -8.67 13.16
CA VAL A 357 -17.52 -9.95 12.80
C VAL A 357 -16.56 -11.03 13.28
N GLU A 358 -16.98 -11.86 14.24
CA GLU A 358 -16.17 -12.99 14.73
C GLU A 358 -14.76 -12.58 15.21
N ASP A 359 -14.65 -11.46 15.95
CA ASP A 359 -13.38 -10.89 16.44
C ASP A 359 -12.43 -10.37 15.33
N GLU A 360 -12.90 -10.21 14.09
CA GLU A 360 -12.17 -9.55 12.99
C GLU A 360 -12.71 -8.13 12.68
N PRO A 361 -11.87 -7.18 12.22
CA PRO A 361 -12.30 -5.82 11.89
C PRO A 361 -13.34 -5.79 10.75
N ALA A 362 -14.39 -4.97 10.91
CA ALA A 362 -15.42 -4.74 9.88
C ALA A 362 -14.88 -4.16 8.56
N LEU A 363 -13.70 -3.54 8.63
CA LEU A 363 -12.98 -2.93 7.53
C LEU A 363 -11.58 -3.48 7.50
N ARG A 364 -11.18 -4.04 6.37
CA ARG A 364 -9.83 -4.60 6.19
C ARG A 364 -9.15 -3.95 5.01
N SER A 365 -7.95 -3.42 5.20
CA SER A 365 -7.06 -3.08 4.09
C SER A 365 -6.63 -4.38 3.42
N VAL A 366 -6.84 -4.51 2.11
CA VAL A 366 -6.72 -5.79 1.40
C VAL A 366 -6.00 -5.66 0.06
N ALA A 367 -5.91 -4.45 -0.46
CA ALA A 367 -5.21 -4.20 -1.69
C ALA A 367 -4.71 -2.76 -1.78
N ARG A 368 -3.82 -2.55 -2.75
CA ARG A 368 -3.44 -1.24 -3.28
C ARG A 368 -3.72 -1.26 -4.76
N LEU A 369 -4.05 -0.11 -5.31
CA LEU A 369 -4.33 0.02 -6.73
C LEU A 369 -3.72 1.29 -7.26
N ARG A 370 -3.08 1.18 -8.42
CA ARG A 370 -2.65 2.30 -9.22
C ARG A 370 -3.19 2.16 -10.63
N MET A 371 -3.54 3.28 -11.23
CA MET A 371 -3.98 3.35 -12.62
C MET A 371 -3.19 4.39 -13.38
N ASP A 372 -2.55 3.98 -14.46
CA ASP A 372 -1.87 4.87 -15.39
C ASP A 372 -2.67 4.97 -16.68
N ARG A 373 -2.97 6.20 -17.10
CA ARG A 373 -3.67 6.44 -18.37
C ARG A 373 -2.67 6.37 -19.52
N LEU A 374 -2.96 5.51 -20.50
CA LEU A 374 -2.06 5.26 -21.63
C LEU A 374 -2.59 5.83 -22.94
N GLY A 375 -3.87 6.19 -22.97
CA GLY A 375 -4.56 6.70 -24.16
C GLY A 375 -6.03 6.99 -23.88
N ASP A 376 -6.79 7.19 -24.95
CA ASP A 376 -8.25 7.25 -24.85
C ASP A 376 -8.82 5.83 -24.67
N GLY A 377 -9.56 5.61 -23.58
CA GLY A 377 -10.21 4.33 -23.29
C GLY A 377 -9.27 3.18 -22.92
N VAL A 378 -7.99 3.47 -22.66
CA VAL A 378 -6.98 2.48 -22.26
C VAL A 378 -6.24 2.94 -21.02
N MET A 379 -6.25 2.10 -19.99
CA MET A 379 -5.48 2.25 -18.76
C MET A 379 -4.61 1.03 -18.51
N GLN A 380 -3.54 1.21 -17.74
CA GLN A 380 -2.81 0.11 -17.12
C GLN A 380 -3.09 0.14 -15.64
N PHE A 381 -3.54 -0.99 -15.11
CA PHE A 381 -3.71 -1.14 -13.67
C PHE A 381 -2.49 -1.84 -13.11
N GLU A 382 -2.09 -1.43 -11.92
CA GLU A 382 -1.15 -2.14 -11.06
C GLU A 382 -1.87 -2.38 -9.74
N ARG A 383 -2.26 -3.62 -9.50
CA ARG A 383 -2.95 -4.05 -8.27
C ARG A 383 -1.99 -4.85 -7.42
N VAL A 384 -1.95 -4.54 -6.14
CA VAL A 384 -1.10 -5.22 -5.15
C VAL A 384 -2.03 -5.70 -4.06
N PHE A 385 -2.35 -6.99 -4.04
CA PHE A 385 -3.18 -7.56 -2.98
C PHE A 385 -2.37 -7.89 -1.74
N LEU A 386 -2.96 -7.71 -0.57
CA LEU A 386 -2.37 -8.06 0.71
C LEU A 386 -3.02 -9.38 1.15
N ASP A 387 -2.31 -10.50 1.00
CA ASP A 387 -2.78 -11.78 1.53
C ASP A 387 -2.43 -11.85 3.02
N TYR A 388 -3.43 -12.14 3.85
CA TYR A 388 -3.27 -12.24 5.31
C TYR A 388 -3.55 -13.65 5.83
N SER A 389 -3.72 -14.65 4.96
CA SER A 389 -4.07 -16.02 5.32
C SER A 389 -2.98 -16.74 6.15
N GLY A 390 -1.78 -16.16 6.24
CA GLY A 390 -0.70 -16.59 7.12
C GLY A 390 -0.56 -15.80 8.42
N CYS A 391 -1.49 -14.88 8.74
CA CYS A 391 -1.36 -14.02 9.92
C CYS A 391 -1.97 -14.62 11.18
N PRO A 392 -1.27 -14.61 12.33
CA PRO A 392 -1.94 -14.81 13.62
C PRO A 392 -3.01 -13.72 13.84
N PRO A 393 -4.14 -14.04 14.50
CA PRO A 393 -5.14 -13.05 14.92
C PRO A 393 -4.46 -11.96 15.77
N PHE A 394 -4.98 -10.74 15.72
CA PHE A 394 -4.42 -9.55 16.39
C PHE A 394 -4.35 -9.64 17.93
N ASP A 395 -4.74 -10.78 18.51
CA ASP A 395 -4.97 -10.96 19.95
C ASP A 395 -4.08 -12.06 20.58
N GLY A 396 -3.05 -12.55 19.86
CA GLY A 396 -1.84 -13.10 20.50
C GLY A 396 -1.92 -14.50 21.12
N LEU A 397 -2.10 -15.55 20.31
CA LEU A 397 -1.39 -16.81 20.57
C LEU A 397 -0.57 -17.25 19.34
N PRO A 398 0.75 -17.41 19.48
CA PRO A 398 1.66 -17.83 18.40
C PRO A 398 1.62 -19.35 18.12
N PRO A 399 2.15 -19.79 16.96
CA PRO A 399 2.25 -21.20 16.58
C PRO A 399 3.13 -22.06 17.52
N GLU A 400 2.88 -23.38 17.54
CA GLU A 400 3.65 -24.37 18.31
C GLU A 400 5.00 -24.74 17.68
N GLU A 401 5.85 -25.42 18.46
CA GLU A 401 7.30 -25.57 18.27
C GLU A 401 7.69 -26.26 16.93
N GLY A 402 8.02 -25.45 15.91
CA GLY A 402 8.53 -25.88 14.59
C GLY A 402 8.17 -24.96 13.42
N ASP A 403 7.14 -24.14 13.57
CA ASP A 403 6.58 -23.33 12.48
C ASP A 403 7.09 -21.88 12.50
N PRO A 404 7.61 -21.34 11.39
CA PRO A 404 8.05 -19.94 11.31
C PRO A 404 6.88 -19.00 11.00
N ILE A 405 6.34 -18.28 12.00
CA ILE A 405 5.50 -17.08 11.75
C ILE A 405 5.68 -16.03 12.86
N PRO A 406 6.40 -14.94 12.56
CA PRO A 406 6.02 -13.62 13.04
C PRO A 406 6.00 -12.57 11.91
N LEU A 407 5.00 -11.68 12.02
CA LEU A 407 4.56 -10.70 11.03
C LEU A 407 5.55 -9.51 10.82
N PRO A 408 5.32 -8.69 9.78
CA PRO A 408 4.07 -7.95 9.69
C PRO A 408 3.18 -8.48 8.53
N CYS A 409 3.14 -9.79 8.19
CA CYS A 409 2.61 -10.32 6.91
C CYS A 409 1.46 -9.51 6.31
N PRO A 410 1.68 -9.04 5.08
CA PRO A 410 1.12 -9.59 3.86
C PRO A 410 1.97 -10.77 3.36
N VAL A 411 1.39 -11.97 3.20
CA VAL A 411 2.00 -13.11 2.52
C VAL A 411 1.98 -12.89 1.01
N SER A 412 2.97 -12.11 0.56
CA SER A 412 3.25 -11.82 -0.84
C SER A 412 2.15 -11.07 -1.59
N SER A 413 2.54 -10.02 -2.30
CA SER A 413 1.58 -9.32 -3.15
C SER A 413 1.42 -10.07 -4.46
N ILE A 414 0.19 -10.45 -4.79
CA ILE A 414 -0.13 -10.68 -6.20
C ILE A 414 -0.14 -9.30 -6.83
N SER A 415 0.99 -8.95 -7.44
CA SER A 415 1.10 -7.79 -8.30
C SER A 415 0.59 -8.19 -9.69
N ASP A 416 -0.57 -7.66 -10.06
CA ASP A 416 -1.11 -7.79 -11.42
C ASP A 416 -0.89 -6.46 -12.13
N ARG A 417 -0.25 -6.53 -13.29
CA ARG A 417 -0.32 -5.49 -14.30
C ARG A 417 -1.17 -5.93 -15.48
N SER A 418 -2.30 -5.26 -15.66
CA SER A 418 -3.24 -5.60 -16.73
C SER A 418 -3.70 -4.34 -17.49
N PRO A 419 -3.69 -4.40 -18.83
CA PRO A 419 -4.36 -3.38 -19.63
C PRO A 419 -5.86 -3.50 -19.41
N GLN A 420 -6.49 -2.35 -19.18
CA GLN A 420 -7.92 -2.23 -19.00
C GLN A 420 -8.53 -1.49 -20.17
N ILE A 421 -9.71 -1.95 -20.57
CA ILE A 421 -10.53 -1.30 -21.58
C ILE A 421 -11.70 -0.64 -20.88
N GLN A 422 -11.98 0.59 -21.28
CA GLN A 422 -13.15 1.31 -20.79
C GLN A 422 -14.43 0.65 -21.32
N LEU A 423 -15.30 0.21 -20.40
CA LEU A 423 -16.60 -0.38 -20.71
C LEU A 423 -17.66 0.71 -20.89
N THR A 424 -17.70 1.67 -19.97
CA THR A 424 -18.66 2.78 -19.99
C THR A 424 -17.93 4.11 -19.99
N ARG A 425 -18.52 5.08 -20.69
CA ARG A 425 -18.09 6.48 -20.67
C ARG A 425 -19.25 7.31 -20.18
N LEU A 426 -19.08 7.95 -19.02
CA LEU A 426 -20.10 8.82 -18.46
C LEU A 426 -20.36 10.00 -19.41
N ALA A 427 -21.63 10.28 -19.64
CA ALA A 427 -22.05 11.50 -20.31
C ALA A 427 -21.52 12.73 -19.57
N GLY A 428 -21.21 13.78 -20.32
CA GLY A 428 -20.77 15.03 -19.75
C GLY A 428 -19.31 15.09 -19.33
N THR A 429 -18.57 13.98 -19.37
CA THR A 429 -17.13 13.94 -19.07
C THR A 429 -16.25 14.45 -20.20
N ARG A 430 -16.85 14.72 -21.37
CA ARG A 430 -16.24 15.40 -22.53
C ARG A 430 -17.25 16.34 -23.20
N CYS A 431 -16.76 17.32 -23.94
CA CYS A 431 -17.64 18.26 -24.63
C CYS A 431 -18.40 17.65 -25.80
N ASP A 432 -17.93 16.53 -26.35
CA ASP A 432 -18.59 15.81 -27.43
C ASP A 432 -19.61 14.76 -26.95
N ASN A 433 -19.77 14.55 -25.63
CA ASN A 433 -20.66 13.52 -25.07
C ASN A 433 -21.66 14.04 -24.02
N GLN A 434 -22.03 15.32 -24.09
CA GLN A 434 -23.01 15.92 -23.18
C GLN A 434 -24.40 15.27 -23.33
N ALA A 435 -25.13 15.10 -22.22
CA ALA A 435 -26.49 14.58 -22.20
C ALA A 435 -27.34 15.21 -21.10
N GLN A 436 -28.67 15.21 -21.28
CA GLN A 436 -29.61 15.86 -20.36
C GLN A 436 -29.52 15.30 -18.93
N MET A 437 -29.43 13.97 -18.81
CA MET A 437 -29.43 13.28 -17.52
C MET A 437 -28.02 13.01 -16.96
N GLN A 438 -26.98 13.64 -17.52
CA GLN A 438 -25.58 13.38 -17.11
C GLN A 438 -25.29 13.65 -15.63
N TRP A 439 -26.01 14.63 -15.04
CA TRP A 439 -25.90 15.01 -13.63
C TRP A 439 -26.35 13.91 -12.66
N THR A 440 -27.09 12.91 -13.13
CA THR A 440 -27.51 11.77 -12.30
C THR A 440 -26.38 10.78 -12.01
N SER A 441 -25.29 10.84 -12.79
CA SER A 441 -24.11 10.02 -12.50
C SER A 441 -23.58 10.35 -11.11
N GLY A 442 -23.19 9.33 -10.35
CA GLY A 442 -22.80 9.53 -8.95
C GLY A 442 -22.99 8.30 -8.08
N ALA A 443 -22.50 8.42 -6.85
CA ALA A 443 -22.82 7.49 -5.77
C ALA A 443 -24.00 8.05 -4.97
N TRP A 444 -25.00 7.20 -4.72
CA TRP A 444 -26.23 7.52 -4.02
C TRP A 444 -26.40 6.51 -2.88
N PHE A 445 -26.66 6.97 -1.66
CA PHE A 445 -26.72 6.08 -0.48
C PHE A 445 -28.07 6.18 0.22
N SER A 446 -28.47 5.12 0.92
CA SER A 446 -29.69 5.13 1.73
C SER A 446 -29.38 5.62 3.15
N PRO A 447 -29.95 6.74 3.61
CA PRO A 447 -29.76 7.19 4.99
C PRO A 447 -30.41 6.26 6.02
N GLU A 448 -31.47 5.55 5.63
CA GLU A 448 -32.21 4.63 6.50
C GLU A 448 -31.54 3.25 6.60
N ARG A 449 -30.72 2.89 5.61
CA ARG A 449 -29.98 1.63 5.51
C ARG A 449 -28.52 1.94 5.21
N SER A 450 -27.78 2.24 6.27
CA SER A 450 -26.35 2.55 6.17
C SER A 450 -25.62 1.42 5.45
N GLY A 451 -24.66 1.76 4.59
CA GLY A 451 -23.96 0.75 3.79
C GLY A 451 -24.78 0.18 2.64
N GLU A 452 -25.85 0.83 2.18
CA GLU A 452 -26.54 0.46 0.93
C GLU A 452 -26.64 1.65 -0.02
N GLY A 453 -26.62 1.38 -1.32
CA GLY A 453 -26.65 2.46 -2.30
C GLY A 453 -26.46 2.01 -3.75
N PHE A 454 -26.48 3.00 -4.63
CA PHE A 454 -26.35 2.84 -6.06
C PHE A 454 -25.18 3.66 -6.59
N ILE A 455 -24.38 3.04 -7.45
CA ILE A 455 -23.52 3.76 -8.38
C ILE A 455 -24.27 3.85 -9.70
N ILE A 456 -24.47 5.08 -10.18
CA ILE A 456 -25.20 5.36 -11.41
C ILE A 456 -24.21 5.97 -12.40
N GLU A 457 -24.19 5.41 -13.61
CA GLU A 457 -23.39 5.89 -14.73
C GLU A 457 -24.33 6.26 -15.88
N ALA A 458 -24.66 7.55 -16.02
CA ALA A 458 -25.48 8.03 -17.13
C ALA A 458 -24.64 8.08 -18.41
N LEU A 459 -25.19 7.57 -19.51
CA LEU A 459 -24.55 7.49 -20.82
C LEU A 459 -25.15 8.52 -21.78
N SER A 460 -24.44 8.82 -22.86
CA SER A 460 -24.83 9.89 -23.79
C SER A 460 -26.00 9.53 -24.73
N ASP A 461 -26.51 8.30 -24.66
CA ASP A 461 -27.58 7.76 -25.50
C ASP A 461 -28.88 7.48 -24.73
N ASP A 462 -29.14 8.29 -23.69
CA ASP A 462 -30.27 8.21 -22.75
C ASP A 462 -30.36 6.88 -21.99
N ARG A 463 -29.26 6.14 -21.93
CA ARG A 463 -29.11 4.96 -21.07
C ARG A 463 -28.39 5.30 -19.79
N ALA A 464 -28.51 4.43 -18.80
CA ALA A 464 -27.63 4.40 -17.66
C ALA A 464 -27.32 2.96 -17.26
N VAL A 465 -26.16 2.75 -16.67
CA VAL A 465 -25.80 1.53 -15.96
C VAL A 465 -25.91 1.81 -14.46
N VAL A 466 -26.45 0.84 -13.73
CA VAL A 466 -26.59 0.92 -12.28
C VAL A 466 -25.93 -0.27 -11.63
N TYR A 467 -25.10 -0.01 -10.63
CA TYR A 467 -24.58 -1.00 -9.70
C TYR A 467 -25.25 -0.76 -8.34
N TRP A 468 -26.03 -1.72 -7.88
CA TRP A 468 -26.70 -1.65 -6.58
C TRP A 468 -25.95 -2.52 -5.58
N PHE A 469 -25.51 -1.88 -4.50
CA PHE A 469 -24.93 -2.51 -3.32
C PHE A 469 -25.97 -2.71 -2.22
N THR A 470 -26.21 -3.97 -1.84
CA THR A 470 -27.13 -4.38 -0.78
C THR A 470 -26.64 -5.66 -0.09
N TYR A 471 -27.50 -6.32 0.69
CA TYR A 471 -27.15 -7.51 1.48
C TYR A 471 -28.13 -8.65 1.27
N THR A 472 -27.71 -9.86 1.59
CA THR A 472 -28.58 -11.05 1.60
C THR A 472 -29.77 -10.87 2.53
N ALA A 473 -30.91 -11.43 2.15
CA ALA A 473 -32.14 -11.34 2.92
C ALA A 473 -32.18 -12.22 4.18
N ASP A 474 -31.19 -13.09 4.37
CA ASP A 474 -31.10 -14.02 5.51
C ASP A 474 -30.58 -13.35 6.81
N GLY A 475 -30.15 -12.09 6.73
CA GLY A 475 -29.61 -11.34 7.86
C GLY A 475 -28.18 -11.72 8.25
N SER A 476 -27.44 -12.44 7.40
CA SER A 476 -26.03 -12.77 7.64
C SER A 476 -25.10 -11.55 7.51
N GLY A 477 -25.56 -10.48 6.85
CA GLY A 477 -24.72 -9.32 6.51
C GLY A 477 -23.78 -9.60 5.33
N GLN A 478 -23.99 -10.71 4.61
CA GLN A 478 -23.27 -11.00 3.37
C GLN A 478 -23.71 -10.03 2.28
N GLN A 479 -22.75 -9.49 1.54
CA GLN A 479 -23.00 -8.51 0.49
C GLN A 479 -23.59 -9.15 -0.75
N VAL A 480 -24.49 -8.44 -1.39
CA VAL A 480 -25.02 -8.76 -2.71
C VAL A 480 -24.91 -7.54 -3.57
N TRP A 481 -24.41 -7.73 -4.78
CA TRP A 481 -24.47 -6.70 -5.80
C TRP A 481 -25.27 -7.12 -7.01
N LEU A 482 -25.93 -6.10 -7.55
CA LEU A 482 -26.78 -6.21 -8.71
C LEU A 482 -26.32 -5.21 -9.75
N THR A 483 -26.40 -5.60 -11.01
CA THR A 483 -26.09 -4.71 -12.12
C THR A 483 -27.16 -4.80 -13.19
N GLY A 484 -27.45 -3.69 -13.84
CA GLY A 484 -28.35 -3.65 -14.97
C GLY A 484 -28.21 -2.32 -15.72
N ASP A 485 -28.57 -2.33 -16.99
CA ASP A 485 -28.73 -1.12 -17.79
C ASP A 485 -30.20 -0.80 -18.05
N GLY A 486 -30.48 0.48 -18.19
CA GLY A 486 -31.83 1.01 -18.34
C GLY A 486 -31.87 2.22 -19.26
N ARG A 487 -33.08 2.76 -19.45
CA ARG A 487 -33.31 3.99 -20.23
C ARG A 487 -34.04 5.04 -19.40
N PHE A 488 -33.69 6.29 -19.65
CA PHE A 488 -34.41 7.43 -19.11
C PHE A 488 -35.70 7.69 -19.90
N ASP A 489 -36.77 7.99 -19.17
CA ASP A 489 -38.03 8.57 -19.65
C ASP A 489 -38.30 9.82 -18.81
N GLY A 490 -37.78 10.96 -19.27
CA GLY A 490 -37.66 12.16 -18.44
C GLY A 490 -36.72 11.93 -17.27
N GLU A 491 -37.20 12.23 -16.05
CA GLU A 491 -36.44 12.08 -14.80
C GLU A 491 -36.51 10.65 -14.21
N ARG A 492 -37.08 9.70 -14.96
CA ARG A 492 -37.26 8.33 -14.51
C ARG A 492 -36.33 7.39 -15.27
N LEU A 493 -35.47 6.67 -14.57
CA LEU A 493 -34.67 5.58 -15.11
C LEU A 493 -35.36 4.25 -14.84
N ARG A 494 -35.65 3.49 -15.90
CA ARG A 494 -36.24 2.14 -15.80
C ARG A 494 -35.23 1.07 -16.19
N ILE A 495 -35.03 0.10 -15.31
CA ILE A 495 -34.20 -1.09 -15.51
C ILE A 495 -35.13 -2.30 -15.44
N GLU A 496 -35.38 -2.90 -16.60
CA GLU A 496 -36.30 -4.03 -16.75
C GLU A 496 -35.77 -5.31 -16.09
N THR A 497 -34.45 -5.48 -16.09
CA THR A 497 -33.79 -6.66 -15.50
C THR A 497 -32.49 -6.25 -14.81
N LEU A 498 -32.44 -6.48 -13.50
CA LEU A 498 -31.24 -6.49 -12.69
C LEU A 498 -30.69 -7.92 -12.62
N TYR A 499 -29.38 -8.05 -12.78
CA TYR A 499 -28.67 -9.31 -12.70
C TYR A 499 -27.82 -9.38 -11.44
N GLN A 500 -27.82 -10.54 -10.80
CA GLN A 500 -26.82 -10.91 -9.81
C GLN A 500 -25.79 -11.86 -10.46
N PRO A 501 -24.54 -11.43 -10.65
CA PRO A 501 -23.47 -12.28 -11.16
C PRO A 501 -22.92 -13.19 -10.04
N THR A 502 -22.73 -14.48 -10.31
CA THR A 502 -22.24 -15.47 -9.33
C THR A 502 -21.31 -16.47 -10.02
N GLY A 503 -20.59 -17.29 -9.25
CA GLY A 503 -19.82 -18.43 -9.77
C GLY A 503 -18.37 -18.13 -10.17
N GLY A 504 -17.91 -16.89 -10.07
CA GLY A 504 -16.49 -16.56 -10.25
C GLY A 504 -15.68 -16.97 -9.02
N VAL A 505 -14.39 -17.27 -9.21
CA VAL A 505 -13.44 -17.56 -8.13
C VAL A 505 -12.24 -16.64 -8.25
N TYR A 506 -11.71 -16.17 -7.11
CA TYR A 506 -10.56 -15.29 -7.08
C TYR A 506 -9.25 -15.93 -7.58
N GLY A 507 -8.38 -15.09 -8.15
CA GLY A 507 -6.97 -15.42 -8.38
C GLY A 507 -6.72 -16.16 -9.71
N PRO A 508 -5.59 -16.90 -9.81
CA PRO A 508 -5.18 -17.55 -11.06
C PRO A 508 -6.18 -18.58 -11.62
N GLY A 509 -7.10 -19.08 -10.79
CA GLY A 509 -8.17 -19.99 -11.20
C GLY A 509 -9.42 -19.30 -11.75
N PHE A 510 -9.44 -17.97 -11.88
CA PHE A 510 -10.58 -17.24 -12.43
C PHE A 510 -10.81 -17.61 -13.91
N GLU A 511 -12.02 -18.09 -14.23
CA GLU A 511 -12.47 -18.31 -15.60
C GLU A 511 -13.76 -17.52 -15.87
N SER A 512 -13.75 -16.69 -16.91
CA SER A 512 -14.90 -15.84 -17.26
C SER A 512 -16.15 -16.64 -17.64
N GLY A 513 -15.98 -17.88 -18.10
CA GLY A 513 -17.06 -18.79 -18.44
C GLY A 513 -17.89 -19.29 -17.25
N ASP A 514 -17.34 -19.19 -16.03
CA ASP A 514 -18.01 -19.64 -14.81
C ASP A 514 -18.98 -18.58 -14.24
N ILE A 515 -18.92 -17.34 -14.76
CA ILE A 515 -19.81 -16.27 -14.35
C ILE A 515 -21.23 -16.51 -14.85
N VAL A 516 -22.16 -16.68 -13.91
CA VAL A 516 -23.59 -16.83 -14.17
C VAL A 516 -24.33 -15.55 -13.81
N LEU A 517 -24.94 -14.90 -14.81
CA LEU A 517 -25.83 -13.75 -14.62
C LEU A 517 -27.25 -14.25 -14.34
N SER A 518 -27.64 -14.20 -13.06
CA SER A 518 -28.99 -14.62 -12.65
C SER A 518 -29.93 -13.43 -12.58
N ASP A 519 -31.11 -13.54 -13.19
CA ASP A 519 -32.19 -12.56 -13.02
C ASP A 519 -32.51 -12.39 -11.53
N TRP A 520 -32.50 -11.14 -11.08
CA TRP A 520 -32.84 -10.77 -9.71
C TRP A 520 -34.17 -10.00 -9.62
N GLY A 521 -34.58 -9.28 -10.67
CA GLY A 521 -35.80 -8.47 -10.68
C GLY A 521 -35.68 -7.18 -11.49
N SER A 522 -36.45 -6.16 -11.13
CA SER A 522 -36.45 -4.85 -11.80
C SER A 522 -36.24 -3.70 -10.83
N LEU A 523 -35.84 -2.54 -11.37
CA LEU A 523 -35.60 -1.31 -10.63
C LEU A 523 -36.10 -0.08 -11.41
N GLU A 524 -36.77 0.81 -10.71
CA GLU A 524 -37.13 2.14 -11.20
C GLU A 524 -36.52 3.19 -10.25
N LEU A 525 -35.77 4.14 -10.81
CA LEU A 525 -35.24 5.29 -10.08
C LEU A 525 -35.94 6.56 -10.59
N ASN A 526 -36.50 7.34 -9.67
CA ASN A 526 -37.20 8.58 -9.98
C ASN A 526 -36.45 9.76 -9.35
N PHE A 527 -35.79 10.55 -10.20
CA PHE A 527 -34.95 11.67 -9.78
C PHE A 527 -35.83 12.91 -9.57
N GLY A 528 -36.04 13.32 -8.32
CA GLY A 528 -36.80 14.53 -8.03
C GLY A 528 -35.97 15.81 -8.14
N ASP A 529 -34.72 15.74 -7.70
CA ASP A 529 -33.76 16.83 -7.73
C ASP A 529 -32.32 16.30 -7.71
N GLU A 530 -31.34 17.20 -7.62
CA GLU A 530 -29.92 16.85 -7.60
C GLU A 530 -29.47 16.14 -6.31
N SER A 531 -30.28 16.15 -5.26
CA SER A 531 -29.89 15.67 -3.93
C SER A 531 -30.58 14.37 -3.51
N SER A 532 -31.72 14.05 -4.12
CA SER A 532 -32.59 12.94 -3.71
C SER A 532 -33.13 12.15 -4.91
N VAL A 533 -33.23 10.84 -4.71
CA VAL A 533 -33.83 9.91 -5.69
C VAL A 533 -34.67 8.87 -4.94
N GLU A 534 -35.85 8.58 -5.48
CA GLU A 534 -36.69 7.49 -4.99
C GLU A 534 -36.40 6.23 -5.80
N ALA A 535 -36.07 5.13 -5.12
CA ALA A 535 -35.85 3.83 -5.72
C ALA A 535 -37.03 2.91 -5.42
N ALA A 536 -37.59 2.28 -6.45
CA ALA A 536 -38.60 1.24 -6.32
C ALA A 536 -38.11 -0.04 -7.02
N PHE A 537 -38.13 -1.17 -6.32
CA PHE A 537 -37.65 -2.44 -6.84
C PHE A 537 -38.68 -3.56 -6.68
N ALA A 538 -38.62 -4.54 -7.57
CA ALA A 538 -39.39 -5.76 -7.48
C ALA A 538 -38.50 -6.96 -7.81
N SER A 539 -38.14 -7.76 -6.79
CA SER A 539 -37.34 -8.95 -6.99
C SER A 539 -38.18 -10.11 -7.52
N SER A 540 -37.62 -10.88 -8.45
CA SER A 540 -38.15 -12.18 -8.88
C SER A 540 -37.94 -13.27 -7.82
N ARG A 541 -37.13 -12.99 -6.79
CA ARG A 541 -36.80 -13.89 -5.69
C ARG A 541 -37.56 -13.52 -4.42
N SER A 542 -38.24 -14.50 -3.85
CA SER A 542 -39.18 -14.30 -2.74
C SER A 542 -38.54 -13.73 -1.48
N GLU A 543 -37.26 -14.03 -1.25
CA GLU A 543 -36.50 -13.62 -0.08
C GLU A 543 -36.22 -12.11 -0.06
N PHE A 544 -36.07 -11.46 -1.23
CA PHE A 544 -35.86 -10.01 -1.32
C PHE A 544 -37.18 -9.22 -1.44
N GLY A 545 -38.22 -9.82 -2.01
CA GLY A 545 -39.54 -9.19 -2.12
C GLY A 545 -39.57 -7.96 -3.02
N SER A 546 -40.36 -6.96 -2.65
CA SER A 546 -40.47 -5.68 -3.37
C SER A 546 -40.54 -4.53 -2.38
N GLY A 547 -40.03 -3.37 -2.75
CA GLY A 547 -39.97 -2.24 -1.83
C GLY A 547 -39.66 -0.92 -2.51
N GLN A 548 -39.73 0.14 -1.71
CA GLN A 548 -39.37 1.49 -2.11
C GLN A 548 -38.61 2.16 -0.97
N PHE A 549 -37.59 2.95 -1.31
CA PHE A 549 -36.84 3.76 -0.35
C PHE A 549 -36.23 4.98 -1.03
N SER A 550 -35.87 5.97 -0.21
CA SER A 550 -35.20 7.19 -0.68
C SER A 550 -33.70 7.10 -0.50
N LEU A 551 -32.98 7.73 -1.43
CA LEU A 551 -31.53 7.83 -1.44
C LEU A 551 -31.13 9.30 -1.47
N VAL A 552 -29.95 9.57 -0.93
CA VAL A 552 -29.31 10.89 -0.95
C VAL A 552 -28.00 10.79 -1.72
N ARG A 553 -27.65 11.85 -2.43
CA ARG A 553 -26.37 11.91 -3.15
C ARG A 553 -25.20 11.88 -2.16
N LEU A 554 -24.25 10.98 -2.40
CA LEU A 554 -22.99 10.89 -1.67
C LEU A 554 -21.84 11.55 -2.43
N ALA A 555 -21.78 11.33 -3.74
CA ALA A 555 -20.67 11.80 -4.58
C ALA A 555 -21.12 12.06 -6.02
N GLN A 556 -20.42 12.97 -6.71
CA GLN A 556 -20.68 13.32 -8.11
C GLN A 556 -19.37 13.34 -8.90
N PRO A 557 -19.36 12.85 -10.16
CA PRO A 557 -18.21 12.96 -11.03
C PRO A 557 -17.98 14.41 -11.47
N MET A 558 -16.71 14.73 -11.69
CA MET A 558 -16.28 15.88 -12.47
C MET A 558 -16.85 15.78 -13.89
N LEU A 559 -17.49 16.86 -14.33
CA LEU A 559 -17.93 17.03 -15.71
C LEU A 559 -16.95 17.92 -16.46
N ALA A 560 -16.89 17.79 -17.78
CA ALA A 560 -16.09 18.67 -18.61
C ALA A 560 -16.64 20.10 -18.59
N SER A 561 -15.75 21.09 -18.43
CA SER A 561 -16.07 22.48 -18.76
C SER A 561 -16.01 22.66 -20.28
N CYS A 562 -17.13 23.08 -20.86
CA CYS A 562 -17.27 23.30 -22.29
C CYS A 562 -17.66 24.76 -22.54
N ASP A 563 -17.05 25.35 -23.57
CA ASP A 563 -17.23 26.75 -23.97
C ASP A 563 -18.56 27.02 -24.67
#